data_AF-A0A5C2SMC0-F1
#
_entry.id   AF-A0A5C2SMC0-F1
#
_cell.length_a   1.000
_cell.length_b   1.000
_cell.length_c   1.000
_cell.angle_alpha   90.00
_cell.angle_beta   90.00
_cell.angle_gamma   90.00
#
_symmetry.space_group_name_H-M   'P 1'
#
loop_
_entity.id
_entity.type
_entity.pdbx_description
1 polymer ?
#
loop_
_entity_poly.entity_id
_entity_poly.type
_entity_poly.pdbx_seq_one_letter_code
_entity_poly.pdbx_strand_id
1 'polypeptide(L)'
;MSAKKLRSKLNPKFFLPLSTSTNRHPTSSARPSGGVLGITADFSDKMFRREPKSAPLPPPPPPPKDMGGERDRSYSFYETHNAQSEWDDVRYAVMSPISESDSVIVISHQVRPPPNYAKLPPIPDEMGVMPAPESPTVPLKVGMAHSRSATSRIPIAASRMTATQRRAATISTPEEAELRRREARRRKEQEEEEAMREEAARQARLKREKEQQLLEAAREEAARKAALEQELRRAAEERRKREAIEREAEALSSMVAAERKRQDRERRRQETAKMQRMRHELEEQQLAQVRERQAWRERVDRERRELVARLQSQKTKNPRGLTVLLTGWVTVQSEDCLSYKRRYFQLREDALLLFKDAEVDSQPLETIQLSSIKRIREWQDGFEELQSIPNSFALEIKDMHDPWSMFTDSSEDKENLLALLSSRLTTR
;
A
#
# COMPACT_ATOMS: atom_id res chain seq x y z
N MET A 1 -38.83 7.46 45.12
CA MET A 1 -37.36 7.30 45.14
C MET A 1 -36.71 8.60 44.73
N SER A 2 -35.69 9.01 45.48
CA SER A 2 -35.22 10.39 45.65
C SER A 2 -34.26 10.84 44.54
N ALA A 3 -34.61 11.95 43.86
CA ALA A 3 -33.69 12.73 43.05
C ALA A 3 -32.83 13.63 43.96
N LYS A 4 -31.52 13.38 44.04
CA LYS A 4 -30.55 14.29 44.68
C LYS A 4 -29.30 14.44 43.81
N LYS A 5 -29.12 15.67 43.33
CA LYS A 5 -27.90 16.49 43.37
C LYS A 5 -26.58 15.73 43.41
N LEU A 6 -25.67 16.04 42.48
CA LEU A 6 -24.42 16.73 42.84
C LEU A 6 -23.75 17.38 41.62
N ARG A 7 -23.23 18.57 41.90
CA ARG A 7 -22.62 19.57 41.03
C ARG A 7 -21.11 19.33 40.85
N SER A 8 -20.61 20.03 39.83
CA SER A 8 -19.31 20.74 39.75
C SER A 8 -18.03 19.93 39.64
N LYS A 9 -17.35 20.13 38.50
CA LYS A 9 -16.04 20.79 38.38
C LYS A 9 -15.69 20.94 36.89
N LEU A 10 -16.10 22.06 36.29
CA LEU A 10 -15.49 22.54 35.05
C LEU A 10 -14.72 23.82 35.40
N ASN A 11 -13.41 23.77 35.16
CA ASN A 11 -12.47 24.86 35.29
C ASN A 11 -12.24 25.45 33.89
N PRO A 12 -12.56 26.73 33.63
CA PRO A 12 -11.97 27.45 32.54
C PRO A 12 -11.18 28.66 33.09
N LYS A 13 -9.86 28.53 33.14
CA LYS A 13 -8.94 29.67 33.30
C LYS A 13 -8.04 29.72 32.07
N PHE A 14 -8.49 30.39 31.02
CA PHE A 14 -7.62 31.02 30.02
C PHE A 14 -8.43 32.14 29.32
N PHE A 15 -8.51 33.29 29.99
CA PHE A 15 -8.78 34.57 29.33
C PHE A 15 -7.41 35.19 29.02
N LEU A 16 -7.05 35.27 27.75
CA LEU A 16 -5.98 36.12 27.26
C LEU A 16 -6.55 37.54 27.04
N PRO A 17 -5.89 38.61 27.49
CA PRO A 17 -6.31 39.96 27.15
C PRO A 17 -5.83 40.33 25.74
N LEU A 18 -6.76 40.85 24.92
CA LEU A 18 -6.46 41.61 23.72
C LEU A 18 -5.73 42.90 24.12
N SER A 19 -4.53 43.12 23.58
CA SER A 19 -3.87 44.43 23.60
C SER A 19 -4.05 45.12 22.24
N THR A 20 -5.03 46.01 22.17
CA THR A 20 -5.08 47.08 21.18
C THR A 20 -4.52 48.34 21.84
N SER A 21 -3.38 48.86 21.38
CA SER A 21 -2.98 50.23 21.70
C SER A 21 -2.11 50.85 20.61
N THR A 22 -2.78 51.75 19.91
CA THR A 22 -2.34 52.94 19.18
C THR A 22 -0.97 53.53 19.55
N ASN A 23 -0.13 53.64 18.52
CA ASN A 23 0.38 54.90 17.94
C ASN A 23 0.45 56.14 18.87
N ARG A 24 1.68 56.60 19.20
CA ARG A 24 2.07 58.01 19.35
C ARG A 24 3.59 58.14 19.62
N HIS A 25 4.30 58.76 18.67
CA HIS A 25 5.52 59.54 18.93
C HIS A 25 5.14 60.82 19.71
N PRO A 26 6.03 61.40 20.55
CA PRO A 26 6.92 62.46 20.03
C PRO A 26 8.33 62.56 20.68
N THR A 27 9.25 63.09 19.86
CA THR A 27 10.35 64.05 20.11
C THR A 27 11.19 64.06 21.40
N SER A 28 12.51 64.13 21.14
CA SER A 28 13.52 65.04 21.70
C SER A 28 14.15 64.80 23.08
N SER A 29 15.47 64.66 23.02
CA SER A 29 16.50 65.40 23.77
C SER A 29 17.10 64.80 25.05
N ALA A 30 18.40 65.09 25.15
CA ALA A 30 19.25 65.19 26.33
C ALA A 30 19.86 63.90 26.92
N ARG A 31 21.17 63.73 26.60
CA ARG A 31 22.19 63.22 27.52
C ARG A 31 22.03 63.85 28.92
N PRO A 32 22.41 63.11 29.98
CA PRO A 32 23.63 63.52 30.66
C PRO A 32 24.56 62.37 31.03
N SER A 33 25.81 62.76 31.19
CA SER A 33 26.92 62.02 31.77
C SER A 33 26.74 61.76 33.27
N GLY A 34 27.31 60.64 33.73
CA GLY A 34 27.99 60.57 35.02
C GLY A 34 27.26 59.79 36.11
N GLY A 35 28.02 58.99 36.85
CA GLY A 35 27.67 58.63 38.23
C GLY A 35 27.60 57.14 38.54
N VAL A 36 28.78 56.55 38.71
CA VAL A 36 29.16 55.58 39.77
C VAL A 36 28.11 55.41 40.90
N LEU A 37 27.67 54.17 41.15
CA LEU A 37 27.86 53.40 42.39
C LEU A 37 27.00 52.14 42.34
N GLY A 38 27.61 51.02 42.73
CA GLY A 38 27.06 49.68 42.58
C GLY A 38 25.94 49.33 43.55
N ILE A 39 25.32 48.19 43.28
CA ILE A 39 24.77 47.27 44.27
C ILE A 39 24.82 45.86 43.65
N THR A 40 25.30 44.97 44.49
CA THR A 40 25.40 43.51 44.40
C THR A 40 24.16 42.80 43.86
N ALA A 41 24.37 41.78 43.03
CA ALA A 41 23.65 40.50 43.12
C ALA A 41 24.38 39.44 42.30
N ASP A 42 25.08 38.55 43.01
CA ASP A 42 25.36 37.20 42.57
C ASP A 42 24.08 36.55 42.03
N PHE A 43 24.08 36.08 40.77
CA PHE A 43 23.30 34.90 40.41
C PHE A 43 23.74 34.32 39.05
N SER A 44 24.20 33.07 39.09
CA SER A 44 24.16 32.09 38.01
C SER A 44 25.12 32.27 36.82
N ASP A 45 26.41 32.21 37.16
CA ASP A 45 27.40 31.56 36.30
C ASP A 45 27.25 30.03 36.44
N LYS A 46 27.36 29.27 35.33
CA LYS A 46 27.21 27.79 35.16
C LYS A 46 25.87 27.26 34.63
N MET A 47 25.52 27.58 33.38
CA MET A 47 24.73 26.69 32.51
C MET A 47 25.26 26.72 31.07
N PHE A 48 26.59 26.63 30.90
CA PHE A 48 27.15 26.19 29.62
C PHE A 48 26.83 24.70 29.45
N ARG A 49 25.64 24.39 28.91
CA ARG A 49 25.38 23.11 28.27
C ARG A 49 26.43 22.92 27.18
N ARG A 50 27.44 22.10 27.47
CA ARG A 50 28.23 21.45 26.42
C ARG A 50 27.25 20.63 25.61
N GLU A 51 27.01 21.04 24.38
CA GLU A 51 26.38 20.14 23.41
C GLU A 51 27.25 18.88 23.29
N PRO A 52 26.66 17.68 23.35
CA PRO A 52 27.42 16.47 23.07
C PRO A 52 27.92 16.57 21.62
N LYS A 53 29.24 16.50 21.44
CA LYS A 53 29.87 16.29 20.13
C LYS A 53 29.10 15.18 19.43
N SER A 54 28.37 15.55 18.38
CA SER A 54 27.67 14.62 17.50
C SER A 54 28.67 13.59 17.02
N ALA A 55 28.37 12.32 17.30
CA ALA A 55 29.11 11.22 16.71
C ALA A 55 29.07 11.38 15.17
N PRO A 56 30.17 11.11 14.46
CA PRO A 56 30.20 11.18 13.01
C PRO A 56 29.10 10.29 12.45
N LEU A 57 28.20 10.88 11.67
CA LEU A 57 27.14 10.14 10.99
C LEU A 57 27.79 9.07 10.10
N PRO A 58 27.25 7.83 10.08
CA PRO A 58 27.74 6.81 9.17
C PRO A 58 27.62 7.33 7.73
N PRO A 59 28.61 7.03 6.86
CA PRO A 59 28.55 7.46 5.48
C PRO A 59 27.27 6.93 4.82
N PRO A 60 26.64 7.71 3.91
CA PRO A 60 25.47 7.26 3.19
C PRO A 60 25.77 5.95 2.45
N PRO A 61 24.79 5.03 2.34
CA PRO A 61 24.98 3.79 1.60
C PRO A 61 25.38 4.11 0.16
N PRO A 62 26.31 3.34 -0.44
CA PRO A 62 26.70 3.54 -1.82
C PRO A 62 25.47 3.41 -2.73
N PRO A 63 25.38 4.22 -3.80
CA PRO A 63 24.29 4.11 -4.75
C PRO A 63 24.19 2.69 -5.31
N PRO A 64 22.96 2.20 -5.62
CA PRO A 64 22.76 0.89 -6.21
C PRO A 64 23.68 0.74 -7.42
N LYS A 65 24.47 -0.32 -7.42
CA LYS A 65 25.37 -0.65 -8.52
C LYS A 65 24.50 -0.89 -9.75
N ASP A 66 24.46 0.10 -10.65
CA ASP A 66 23.79 -0.04 -11.94
C ASP A 66 24.35 -1.28 -12.63
N MET A 67 23.51 -2.30 -12.73
CA MET A 67 23.74 -3.47 -13.58
C MET A 67 23.49 -3.04 -15.03
N GLY A 68 24.28 -2.08 -15.49
CA GLY A 68 24.42 -1.70 -16.88
C GLY A 68 25.19 -2.79 -17.60
N GLY A 69 24.45 -3.73 -18.17
CA GLY A 69 25.02 -4.79 -18.97
C GLY A 69 23.96 -5.79 -19.36
N GLU A 70 23.21 -5.51 -20.42
CA GLU A 70 23.15 -6.42 -21.57
C GLU A 70 22.35 -5.82 -22.73
N ARG A 71 23.12 -5.49 -23.77
CA ARG A 71 22.84 -5.75 -25.20
C ARG A 71 21.73 -4.95 -25.87
N ASP A 72 22.21 -3.97 -26.64
CA ASP A 72 21.91 -3.86 -28.06
C ASP A 72 21.65 -5.23 -28.71
N ARG A 73 20.37 -5.53 -28.94
CA ARG A 73 19.93 -6.44 -29.97
C ARG A 73 18.97 -5.69 -30.86
N SER A 74 19.56 -5.05 -31.87
CA SER A 74 18.93 -4.73 -33.13
C SER A 74 18.15 -5.94 -33.65
N TYR A 75 16.82 -5.84 -33.61
CA TYR A 75 15.93 -6.71 -34.37
C TYR A 75 15.11 -5.80 -35.30
N SER A 76 15.68 -5.52 -36.47
CA SER A 76 14.91 -5.08 -37.62
C SER A 76 14.15 -6.28 -38.18
N PHE A 77 12.83 -6.25 -38.21
CA PHE A 77 12.05 -7.18 -39.01
C PHE A 77 10.73 -6.54 -39.47
N TYR A 78 10.73 -6.19 -40.76
CA TYR A 78 9.62 -5.97 -41.71
C TYR A 78 8.49 -4.97 -41.40
N GLU A 79 8.69 -3.81 -42.02
CA GLU A 79 7.75 -3.10 -42.87
C GLU A 79 6.71 -4.04 -43.56
N THR A 80 5.43 -3.82 -43.28
CA THR A 80 4.32 -4.35 -44.09
C THR A 80 3.39 -3.20 -44.46
N HIS A 81 3.38 -2.89 -45.75
CA HIS A 81 2.40 -2.06 -46.40
C HIS A 81 1.05 -2.79 -46.52
N ASN A 82 -0.01 -1.99 -46.66
CA ASN A 82 -1.32 -2.31 -47.22
C ASN A 82 -2.28 -3.20 -46.41
N ALA A 83 -3.25 -2.55 -45.78
CA ALA A 83 -4.65 -2.96 -45.94
C ALA A 83 -5.58 -1.75 -45.82
N GLN A 84 -6.17 -1.46 -46.97
CA GLN A 84 -7.25 -0.55 -47.29
C GLN A 84 -8.54 -1.01 -46.61
N SER A 85 -9.21 -0.11 -45.86
CA SER A 85 -10.61 -0.22 -45.40
C SER A 85 -11.01 1.22 -45.06
N GLU A 86 -11.55 2.01 -46.00
CA GLU A 86 -12.92 1.92 -46.50
C GLU A 86 -13.94 1.87 -45.36
N TRP A 87 -14.18 3.03 -44.75
CA TRP A 87 -15.46 3.38 -44.15
C TRP A 87 -15.78 4.81 -44.57
N ASP A 88 -16.64 4.89 -45.59
CA ASP A 88 -17.31 6.10 -46.03
C ASP A 88 -18.36 6.57 -45.01
N ASP A 89 -18.54 7.89 -45.04
CA ASP A 89 -19.74 8.68 -44.74
C ASP A 89 -20.45 8.50 -43.38
N VAL A 90 -20.35 9.53 -42.53
CA VAL A 90 -21.49 10.43 -42.26
C VAL A 90 -20.98 11.87 -42.02
N ARG A 91 -21.35 12.76 -42.94
CA ARG A 91 -21.31 14.25 -42.89
C ARG A 91 -22.37 14.73 -41.87
N TYR A 92 -22.20 15.80 -41.09
CA TYR A 92 -22.27 17.23 -41.42
C TYR A 92 -21.69 17.99 -40.20
N ALA A 93 -20.66 18.82 -40.32
CA ALA A 93 -20.70 20.23 -40.75
C ALA A 93 -21.53 21.17 -39.84
N VAL A 94 -20.85 21.88 -38.94
CA VAL A 94 -21.10 23.30 -38.69
C VAL A 94 -19.74 24.00 -38.65
N MET A 95 -19.48 24.80 -39.68
CA MET A 95 -18.35 25.71 -39.75
C MET A 95 -18.63 26.97 -38.93
N SER A 96 -17.58 27.53 -38.30
CA SER A 96 -17.34 28.98 -38.26
C SER A 96 -15.88 29.28 -37.84
N PRO A 97 -15.34 30.45 -38.22
CA PRO A 97 -13.97 30.55 -38.73
C PRO A 97 -12.95 31.11 -37.72
N ILE A 98 -11.71 30.63 -37.91
CA ILE A 98 -10.41 31.30 -37.85
C ILE A 98 -10.36 32.64 -37.10
N SER A 99 -9.74 32.62 -35.92
CA SER A 99 -9.02 33.76 -35.35
C SER A 99 -7.58 33.33 -35.10
N GLU A 100 -6.68 33.83 -35.93
CA GLU A 100 -5.23 33.75 -35.75
C GLU A 100 -4.83 34.65 -34.56
N SER A 101 -4.03 34.09 -33.64
CA SER A 101 -3.12 34.73 -32.68
C SER A 101 -3.29 34.17 -31.27
N ASP A 102 -2.49 33.16 -30.92
CA ASP A 102 -1.50 33.27 -29.85
C ASP A 102 -0.93 31.88 -29.53
N SER A 103 0.40 31.84 -29.47
CA SER A 103 1.18 30.68 -29.12
C SER A 103 0.91 30.25 -27.67
N VAL A 104 -0.12 29.42 -27.50
CA VAL A 104 -0.31 28.63 -26.29
C VAL A 104 0.80 27.57 -26.28
N ILE A 105 1.72 27.69 -25.34
CA ILE A 105 2.60 26.57 -24.95
C ILE A 105 1.67 25.51 -24.36
N VAL A 106 1.22 24.60 -25.22
CA VAL A 106 0.58 23.36 -24.82
C VAL A 106 1.67 22.54 -24.13
N ILE A 107 1.74 22.63 -22.81
CA ILE A 107 2.38 21.59 -22.01
C ILE A 107 1.48 20.36 -22.17
N SER A 108 1.71 19.62 -23.26
CA SER A 108 1.21 18.27 -23.40
C SER A 108 1.91 17.47 -22.30
N HIS A 109 1.29 17.43 -21.12
CA HIS A 109 1.53 16.33 -20.21
C HIS A 109 1.21 15.08 -21.00
N GLN A 110 2.25 14.42 -21.52
CA GLN A 110 2.15 13.04 -21.93
C GLN A 110 1.72 12.29 -20.68
N VAL A 111 0.42 12.10 -20.55
CA VAL A 111 -0.17 11.13 -19.65
C VAL A 111 0.32 9.80 -20.17
N ARG A 112 1.45 9.38 -19.62
CA ARG A 112 2.02 8.06 -19.82
C ARG A 112 0.87 7.09 -19.55
N PRO A 113 0.42 6.31 -20.54
CA PRO A 113 -0.64 5.36 -20.29
C PRO A 113 -0.17 4.45 -19.15
N PRO A 114 -1.06 4.11 -18.20
CA PRO A 114 -0.70 3.20 -17.13
C PRO A 114 -0.16 1.92 -17.77
N PRO A 115 0.93 1.32 -17.22
CA PRO A 115 1.42 0.07 -17.73
C PRO A 115 0.27 -0.92 -17.74
N ASN A 116 0.07 -1.51 -18.91
CA ASN A 116 -0.96 -2.48 -19.21
C ASN A 116 -0.78 -3.69 -18.28
N TYR A 117 -1.40 -3.66 -17.11
CA TYR A 117 -1.52 -4.81 -16.21
C TYR A 117 -2.59 -5.76 -16.73
N ALA A 118 -2.44 -6.22 -17.97
CA ALA A 118 -3.11 -7.39 -18.51
C ALA A 118 -2.11 -8.56 -18.51
N LYS A 119 -1.60 -8.88 -17.32
CA LYS A 119 -1.05 -10.21 -17.01
C LYS A 119 -1.64 -10.62 -15.67
N LEU A 120 -2.90 -11.04 -15.72
CA LEU A 120 -3.43 -11.94 -14.71
C LEU A 120 -2.48 -13.15 -14.63
N PRO A 121 -2.16 -13.66 -13.42
CA PRO A 121 -1.49 -14.95 -13.31
C PRO A 121 -2.36 -16.00 -14.03
N PRO A 122 -1.74 -16.99 -14.71
CA PRO A 122 -2.51 -18.07 -15.32
C PRO A 122 -3.36 -18.73 -14.25
N ILE A 123 -4.67 -18.77 -14.51
CA ILE A 123 -5.60 -19.63 -13.81
C ILE A 123 -5.12 -21.06 -14.06
N PRO A 124 -4.80 -21.87 -13.03
CA PRO A 124 -4.59 -23.29 -13.24
C PRO A 124 -5.93 -23.92 -13.58
N ASP A 125 -6.15 -24.15 -14.86
CA ASP A 125 -7.20 -25.01 -15.37
C ASP A 125 -6.63 -26.44 -15.39
N GLU A 126 -6.66 -27.09 -14.24
CA GLU A 126 -6.62 -28.55 -14.17
C GLU A 126 -7.88 -29.04 -13.46
N MET A 127 -8.85 -29.39 -14.30
CA MET A 127 -9.75 -30.50 -14.05
C MET A 127 -8.99 -31.66 -13.42
N GLY A 128 -9.31 -31.98 -12.17
CA GLY A 128 -8.60 -32.99 -11.41
C GLY A 128 -9.39 -33.53 -10.24
N VAL A 129 -10.52 -34.18 -10.56
CA VAL A 129 -11.06 -35.38 -9.92
C VAL A 129 -10.58 -35.66 -8.48
N MET A 130 -11.52 -35.52 -7.54
CA MET A 130 -11.47 -36.14 -6.21
C MET A 130 -11.00 -37.60 -6.27
N PRO A 131 -10.05 -38.03 -5.41
CA PRO A 131 -10.01 -39.41 -4.97
C PRO A 131 -10.53 -39.53 -3.54
N ALA A 132 -11.53 -40.40 -3.41
CA ALA A 132 -11.98 -40.97 -2.15
C ALA A 132 -10.85 -41.71 -1.43
N PRO A 133 -10.92 -41.86 -0.09
CA PRO A 133 -9.96 -42.64 0.67
C PRO A 133 -10.33 -44.12 0.62
N GLU A 134 -9.76 -44.87 -0.31
CA GLU A 134 -9.74 -46.34 -0.24
C GLU A 134 -8.34 -46.89 -0.52
N SER A 135 -7.75 -47.41 0.55
CA SER A 135 -7.01 -48.66 0.60
C SER A 135 -5.58 -48.74 0.03
N PRO A 136 -4.66 -49.44 0.73
CA PRO A 136 -3.22 -49.35 0.49
C PRO A 136 -2.64 -50.60 -0.23
N THR A 137 -1.84 -50.44 -1.28
CA THR A 137 -0.92 -51.49 -1.81
C THR A 137 0.16 -50.85 -2.75
N VAL A 138 1.40 -50.51 -2.31
CA VAL A 138 2.71 -51.25 -2.43
C VAL A 138 3.36 -51.20 -3.86
N PRO A 139 4.71 -51.26 -4.15
CA PRO A 139 5.93 -51.57 -3.33
C PRO A 139 7.19 -50.65 -3.54
N LEU A 140 8.17 -50.74 -2.62
CA LEU A 140 9.62 -51.04 -2.82
C LEU A 140 10.35 -50.88 -1.45
N LYS A 141 10.82 -51.96 -0.83
CA LYS A 141 12.19 -52.55 -0.87
C LYS A 141 13.24 -51.78 -0.06
N VAL A 142 13.54 -52.33 1.13
CA VAL A 142 14.79 -52.47 1.94
C VAL A 142 14.24 -52.63 3.38
N GLY A 143 14.39 -53.68 4.17
CA GLY A 143 15.45 -54.66 4.41
C GLY A 143 15.19 -55.21 5.83
N MET A 144 15.66 -56.44 6.09
CA MET A 144 15.79 -57.11 7.41
C MET A 144 14.60 -57.92 7.99
N ALA A 145 14.82 -59.25 7.94
CA ALA A 145 14.80 -60.21 9.05
C ALA A 145 13.51 -60.92 9.53
N HIS A 146 13.48 -62.25 9.27
CA HIS A 146 13.02 -63.39 10.12
C HIS A 146 11.56 -63.36 10.66
N SER A 147 10.65 -64.34 10.46
CA SER A 147 10.80 -65.80 10.59
C SER A 147 9.49 -66.55 10.19
N ARG A 148 9.67 -67.67 9.47
CA ARG A 148 9.04 -69.03 9.59
C ARG A 148 7.50 -69.16 9.74
N SER A 149 6.79 -69.78 8.77
CA SER A 149 6.44 -71.23 8.68
C SER A 149 5.43 -71.68 9.76
N ALA A 150 4.37 -72.48 9.55
CA ALA A 150 4.11 -73.54 8.59
C ALA A 150 2.62 -73.96 8.60
N THR A 151 2.21 -74.52 7.46
CA THR A 151 0.98 -75.29 7.22
C THR A 151 1.09 -76.71 7.80
N SER A 152 0.00 -77.33 8.25
CA SER A 152 -0.10 -78.80 8.41
C SER A 152 -1.57 -79.21 8.53
N ARG A 153 -2.25 -79.65 7.47
CA ARG A 153 -2.34 -81.03 6.93
C ARG A 153 -2.64 -82.12 7.98
N ILE A 154 -3.83 -82.70 7.75
CA ILE A 154 -4.44 -83.93 8.25
C ILE A 154 -3.55 -85.16 7.99
N PRO A 155 -3.55 -86.16 8.89
CA PRO A 155 -3.40 -87.56 8.48
C PRO A 155 -4.59 -88.43 8.89
N ILE A 156 -5.18 -89.06 7.88
CA ILE A 156 -6.12 -90.19 7.96
C ILE A 156 -5.28 -91.43 8.30
N ALA A 157 -5.50 -92.05 9.46
CA ALA A 157 -4.90 -93.32 9.82
C ALA A 157 -5.91 -94.46 9.57
N ALA A 158 -5.69 -95.15 8.45
CA ALA A 158 -6.27 -96.45 8.16
C ALA A 158 -5.56 -97.53 8.99
N SER A 159 -6.28 -98.20 9.90
CA SER A 159 -5.78 -99.42 10.56
C SER A 159 -6.75 -100.58 10.35
N ARG A 160 -6.40 -101.33 9.30
CA ARG A 160 -6.36 -102.78 9.13
C ARG A 160 -7.10 -103.67 10.14
N MET A 161 -7.91 -104.51 9.52
CA MET A 161 -8.47 -105.77 10.00
C MET A 161 -7.44 -106.72 10.64
N THR A 162 -7.86 -107.45 11.68
CA THR A 162 -7.31 -108.76 12.05
C THR A 162 -8.45 -109.77 12.07
N ALA A 163 -8.54 -110.54 10.98
CA ALA A 163 -9.46 -111.66 10.80
C ALA A 163 -8.77 -112.97 11.21
N THR A 164 -8.98 -113.39 12.46
CA THR A 164 -8.50 -114.66 13.07
C THR A 164 -9.34 -114.80 14.35
N GLN A 165 -10.20 -115.78 14.60
CA GLN A 165 -10.07 -117.23 14.50
C GLN A 165 -11.47 -117.88 14.41
N ARG A 166 -11.54 -118.91 13.57
CA ARG A 166 -12.65 -119.88 13.43
C ARG A 166 -12.53 -121.00 14.49
N ARG A 167 -13.64 -121.73 14.69
CA ARG A 167 -13.82 -123.05 15.34
C ARG A 167 -14.18 -122.94 16.84
N ALA A 168 -15.15 -123.66 17.40
CA ALA A 168 -15.71 -124.96 17.05
C ALA A 168 -17.24 -125.01 17.35
N ALA A 169 -18.02 -125.49 16.39
CA ALA A 169 -19.42 -125.83 16.58
C ALA A 169 -19.51 -127.29 17.04
N THR A 170 -20.00 -127.50 18.25
CA THR A 170 -20.35 -128.82 18.79
C THR A 170 -21.72 -129.23 18.27
N ILE A 171 -21.76 -130.46 17.73
CA ILE A 171 -22.90 -131.13 17.12
C ILE A 171 -23.97 -131.29 18.20
N SER A 172 -25.09 -130.56 18.07
CA SER A 172 -26.30 -130.74 18.86
C SER A 172 -27.43 -131.21 17.95
N THR A 173 -28.30 -132.03 18.51
CA THR A 173 -29.39 -132.77 17.87
C THR A 173 -30.38 -131.81 17.17
N PRO A 174 -30.92 -132.20 16.00
CA PRO A 174 -31.69 -131.30 15.13
C PRO A 174 -32.98 -130.72 15.75
N GLU A 175 -33.52 -131.34 16.80
CA GLU A 175 -34.79 -130.94 17.43
C GLU A 175 -34.60 -129.89 18.56
N GLU A 176 -33.48 -129.92 19.30
CA GLU A 176 -33.17 -128.91 20.34
C GLU A 176 -32.67 -127.58 19.75
N ALA A 177 -32.09 -127.61 18.54
CA ALA A 177 -31.63 -126.41 17.84
C ALA A 177 -32.78 -125.50 17.40
N GLU A 178 -33.97 -126.08 17.14
CA GLU A 178 -35.15 -125.33 16.71
C GLU A 178 -35.84 -124.61 17.88
N LEU A 179 -35.92 -125.26 19.04
CA LEU A 179 -36.40 -124.65 20.30
C LEU A 179 -35.48 -123.51 20.77
N ARG A 180 -34.15 -123.70 20.74
CA ARG A 180 -33.20 -122.61 21.04
C ARG A 180 -33.28 -121.44 20.06
N ARG A 181 -33.57 -121.67 18.78
CA ARG A 181 -33.79 -120.59 17.80
C ARG A 181 -35.04 -119.77 18.13
N ARG A 182 -36.10 -120.42 18.63
CA ARG A 182 -37.36 -119.74 18.96
C ARG A 182 -37.25 -118.93 20.26
N GLU A 183 -36.56 -119.45 21.27
CA GLU A 183 -36.27 -118.71 22.51
C GLU A 183 -35.25 -117.57 22.29
N ALA A 184 -34.20 -117.79 21.49
CA ALA A 184 -33.24 -116.75 21.16
C ALA A 184 -33.88 -115.59 20.37
N ARG A 185 -34.86 -115.87 19.50
CA ARG A 185 -35.63 -114.82 18.81
C ARG A 185 -36.49 -114.00 19.78
N ARG A 186 -37.17 -114.66 20.73
CA ARG A 186 -38.00 -113.98 21.72
C ARG A 186 -37.17 -113.10 22.68
N ARG A 187 -36.00 -113.60 23.10
CA ARG A 187 -35.06 -112.84 23.93
C ARG A 187 -34.49 -111.65 23.17
N LYS A 188 -34.13 -111.84 21.90
CA LYS A 188 -33.64 -110.78 21.03
C LYS A 188 -34.70 -109.70 20.78
N GLU A 189 -35.96 -110.08 20.61
CA GLU A 189 -37.07 -109.13 20.41
C GLU A 189 -37.34 -108.29 21.68
N GLN A 190 -37.27 -108.90 22.87
CA GLN A 190 -37.38 -108.16 24.13
C GLN A 190 -36.18 -107.22 24.38
N GLU A 191 -34.96 -107.69 24.11
CA GLU A 191 -33.75 -106.86 24.19
C GLU A 191 -33.77 -105.73 23.13
N GLU A 192 -34.32 -105.98 21.93
CA GLU A 192 -34.52 -104.96 20.88
C GLU A 192 -35.60 -103.93 21.29
N GLU A 193 -36.72 -104.35 21.90
CA GLU A 193 -37.74 -103.41 22.40
C GLU A 193 -37.22 -102.54 23.57
N GLU A 194 -36.44 -103.11 24.49
CA GLU A 194 -35.82 -102.36 25.59
C GLU A 194 -34.73 -101.41 25.08
N ALA A 195 -33.91 -101.86 24.11
CA ALA A 195 -32.93 -101.01 23.44
C ALA A 195 -33.61 -99.83 22.72
N MET A 196 -34.74 -100.07 22.04
CA MET A 196 -35.51 -99.00 21.39
C MET A 196 -36.08 -98.00 22.39
N ARG A 197 -36.55 -98.45 23.56
CA ARG A 197 -37.03 -97.54 24.63
C ARG A 197 -35.90 -96.75 25.28
N GLU A 198 -34.75 -97.38 25.55
CA GLU A 198 -33.60 -96.69 26.13
C GLU A 198 -33.00 -95.69 25.13
N GLU A 199 -32.88 -96.05 23.85
CA GLU A 199 -32.40 -95.16 22.81
C GLU A 199 -33.36 -93.98 22.59
N ALA A 200 -34.68 -94.22 22.59
CA ALA A 200 -35.67 -93.15 22.54
C ALA A 200 -35.58 -92.21 23.76
N ALA A 201 -35.34 -92.75 24.96
CA ALA A 201 -35.15 -91.95 26.17
C ALA A 201 -33.85 -91.14 26.13
N ARG A 202 -32.75 -91.72 25.62
CA ARG A 202 -31.48 -91.01 25.39
C ARG A 202 -31.63 -89.90 24.35
N GLN A 203 -32.28 -90.19 23.23
CA GLN A 203 -32.56 -89.19 22.20
C GLN A 203 -33.46 -88.07 22.73
N ALA A 204 -34.44 -88.36 23.59
CA ALA A 204 -35.29 -87.35 24.22
C ALA A 204 -34.52 -86.44 25.18
N ARG A 205 -33.59 -86.98 25.98
CA ARG A 205 -32.70 -86.18 26.84
C ARG A 205 -31.79 -85.29 26.01
N LEU A 206 -31.15 -85.85 24.99
CA LEU A 206 -30.26 -85.13 24.09
C LEU A 206 -30.98 -84.02 23.31
N LYS A 207 -32.25 -84.24 22.92
CA LYS A 207 -33.10 -83.21 22.29
C LYS A 207 -33.40 -82.06 23.24
N ARG A 208 -33.76 -82.34 24.51
CA ARG A 208 -34.03 -81.30 25.53
C ARG A 208 -32.79 -80.49 25.86
N GLU A 209 -31.63 -81.14 26.02
CA GLU A 209 -30.36 -80.44 26.27
C GLU A 209 -29.98 -79.54 25.09
N LYS A 210 -30.14 -80.03 23.85
CA LYS A 210 -29.92 -79.21 22.65
C LYS A 210 -30.87 -78.02 22.55
N GLU A 211 -32.14 -78.21 22.88
CA GLU A 211 -33.14 -77.15 22.88
C GLU A 211 -32.84 -76.09 23.95
N GLN A 212 -32.43 -76.51 25.15
CA GLN A 212 -32.00 -75.61 26.21
C GLN A 212 -30.75 -74.82 25.82
N GLN A 213 -29.74 -75.48 25.24
CA GLN A 213 -28.54 -74.82 24.74
C GLN A 213 -28.85 -73.81 23.63
N LEU A 214 -29.77 -74.14 22.72
CA LEU A 214 -30.18 -73.23 21.64
C LEU A 214 -30.92 -72.01 22.21
N LEU A 215 -31.76 -72.21 23.21
CA LEU A 215 -32.50 -71.14 23.86
C LEU A 215 -31.60 -70.21 24.68
N GLU A 216 -30.59 -70.75 25.37
CA GLU A 216 -29.57 -69.96 26.06
C GLU A 216 -28.72 -69.14 25.06
N ALA A 217 -28.27 -69.78 23.96
CA ALA A 217 -27.54 -69.08 22.91
C ALA A 217 -28.36 -67.94 22.28
N ALA A 218 -29.66 -68.14 22.05
CA ALA A 218 -30.55 -67.11 21.54
C ALA A 218 -30.72 -65.94 22.52
N ARG A 219 -30.77 -66.21 23.83
CA ARG A 219 -30.83 -65.17 24.88
C ARG A 219 -29.53 -64.38 24.96
N GLU A 220 -28.38 -65.04 24.91
CA GLU A 220 -27.08 -64.37 24.92
C GLU A 220 -26.87 -63.52 23.66
N GLU A 221 -27.26 -64.00 22.47
CA GLU A 221 -27.20 -63.20 21.25
C GLU A 221 -28.13 -61.98 21.31
N ALA A 222 -29.35 -62.15 21.84
CA ALA A 222 -30.27 -61.03 22.03
C ALA A 222 -29.71 -60.00 23.02
N ALA A 223 -29.09 -60.45 24.11
CA ALA A 223 -28.43 -59.58 25.08
C ALA A 223 -27.24 -58.83 24.47
N ARG A 224 -26.39 -59.51 23.68
CA ARG A 224 -25.28 -58.87 22.96
C ARG A 224 -25.76 -57.84 21.95
N LYS A 225 -26.80 -58.17 21.17
CA LYS A 225 -27.41 -57.24 20.21
C LYS A 225 -28.00 -56.01 20.92
N ALA A 226 -28.70 -56.19 22.04
CA ALA A 226 -29.26 -55.10 22.82
C ALA A 226 -28.18 -54.19 23.42
N ALA A 227 -27.06 -54.76 23.89
CA ALA A 227 -25.93 -53.99 24.40
C ALA A 227 -25.28 -53.13 23.30
N LEU A 228 -25.02 -53.73 22.13
CA LEU A 228 -24.47 -53.01 20.98
C LEU A 228 -25.42 -51.91 20.47
N GLU A 229 -26.72 -52.16 20.46
CA GLU A 229 -27.71 -51.15 20.08
C GLU A 229 -27.73 -49.98 21.07
N GLN A 230 -27.64 -50.24 22.38
CA GLN A 230 -27.54 -49.18 23.39
C GLN A 230 -26.26 -48.36 23.26
N GLU A 231 -25.12 -49.00 22.97
CA GLU A 231 -23.85 -48.32 22.72
C GLU A 231 -23.93 -47.44 21.46
N LEU A 232 -24.49 -47.96 20.36
CA LEU A 232 -24.71 -47.19 19.14
C LEU A 232 -25.65 -46.00 19.37
N ARG A 233 -26.71 -46.18 20.16
CA ARG A 233 -27.63 -45.08 20.54
C ARG A 233 -26.91 -44.02 21.36
N ARG A 234 -26.12 -44.39 22.36
CA ARG A 234 -25.33 -43.45 23.17
C ARG A 234 -24.31 -42.69 22.32
N ALA A 235 -23.60 -43.39 21.43
CA ALA A 235 -22.63 -42.77 20.52
C ALA A 235 -23.31 -41.79 19.54
N ALA A 236 -24.51 -42.12 19.04
CA ALA A 236 -25.28 -41.23 18.18
C ALA A 236 -25.77 -39.97 18.92
N GLU A 237 -26.25 -40.12 20.16
CA GLU A 237 -26.64 -38.98 20.99
C GLU A 237 -25.46 -38.08 21.37
N GLU A 238 -24.30 -38.65 21.67
CA GLU A 238 -23.10 -37.89 21.97
C GLU A 238 -22.60 -37.11 20.75
N ARG A 239 -22.60 -37.72 19.56
CA ARG A 239 -22.28 -37.01 18.31
C ARG A 239 -23.24 -35.86 18.04
N ARG A 240 -24.55 -36.06 18.24
CA ARG A 240 -25.56 -34.99 18.08
C ARG A 240 -25.33 -33.84 19.04
N LYS A 241 -24.97 -34.11 20.31
CA LYS A 241 -24.67 -33.06 21.30
C LYS A 241 -23.41 -32.29 20.93
N ARG A 242 -22.34 -32.97 20.49
CA ARG A 242 -21.09 -32.32 20.05
C ARG A 242 -21.34 -31.44 18.83
N GLU A 243 -22.07 -31.94 17.83
CA GLU A 243 -22.41 -31.19 16.61
C GLU A 243 -23.27 -29.96 16.92
N ALA A 244 -24.21 -30.05 17.88
CA ALA A 244 -25.00 -28.89 18.30
C ALA A 244 -24.15 -27.79 18.93
N ILE A 245 -23.22 -28.16 19.83
CA ILE A 245 -22.30 -27.21 20.47
C ILE A 245 -21.34 -26.59 19.45
N GLU A 246 -20.82 -27.40 18.52
CA GLU A 246 -19.93 -26.92 17.46
C GLU A 246 -20.66 -25.95 16.52
N ARG A 247 -21.91 -26.26 16.16
CA ARG A 247 -22.75 -25.38 15.32
C ARG A 247 -23.05 -24.04 15.99
N GLU A 248 -23.30 -24.02 17.30
CA GLU A 248 -23.49 -22.76 18.06
C GLU A 248 -22.18 -21.95 18.15
N ALA A 249 -21.06 -22.62 18.39
CA ALA A 249 -19.74 -21.98 18.42
C ALA A 249 -19.36 -21.39 17.05
N GLU A 250 -19.63 -22.09 15.96
CA GLU A 250 -19.40 -21.61 14.60
C GLU A 250 -20.30 -20.41 14.28
N ALA A 251 -21.57 -20.43 14.69
CA ALA A 251 -22.48 -19.30 14.50
C ALA A 251 -21.98 -18.04 15.23
N LEU A 252 -21.54 -18.17 16.48
CA LEU A 252 -20.96 -17.05 17.24
C LEU A 252 -19.66 -16.54 16.62
N SER A 253 -18.77 -17.44 16.20
CA SER A 253 -17.53 -17.09 15.51
C SER A 253 -17.80 -16.34 14.21
N SER A 254 -18.79 -16.80 13.44
CA SER A 254 -19.22 -16.16 12.19
C SER A 254 -19.78 -14.74 12.43
N MET A 255 -20.56 -14.54 13.49
CA MET A 255 -21.05 -13.21 13.87
C MET A 255 -19.92 -12.26 14.24
N VAL A 256 -18.95 -12.71 15.06
CA VAL A 256 -17.79 -11.90 15.45
C VAL A 256 -16.90 -11.59 14.25
N ALA A 257 -16.68 -12.54 13.35
CA ALA A 257 -15.91 -12.34 12.12
C ALA A 257 -16.61 -11.33 11.18
N ALA A 258 -17.93 -11.41 11.05
CA ALA A 258 -18.72 -10.46 10.26
C ALA A 258 -18.67 -9.05 10.84
N GLU A 259 -18.75 -8.90 12.16
CA GLU A 259 -18.64 -7.62 12.85
C GLU A 259 -17.24 -7.01 12.67
N ARG A 260 -16.18 -7.79 12.90
CA ARG A 260 -14.80 -7.35 12.65
C ARG A 260 -14.60 -6.89 11.22
N LYS A 261 -15.16 -7.61 10.24
CA LYS A 261 -15.10 -7.24 8.82
C LYS A 261 -15.85 -5.95 8.52
N ARG A 262 -16.97 -5.67 9.21
CA ARG A 262 -17.68 -4.38 9.10
C ARG A 262 -16.85 -3.24 9.68
N GLN A 263 -16.27 -3.42 10.86
CA GLN A 263 -15.43 -2.41 11.50
C GLN A 263 -14.18 -2.10 10.67
N ASP A 264 -13.52 -3.12 10.10
CA ASP A 264 -12.33 -2.93 9.27
C ASP A 264 -12.65 -2.18 7.96
N ARG A 265 -13.78 -2.50 7.31
CA ARG A 265 -14.27 -1.75 6.14
C ARG A 265 -14.54 -0.29 6.47
N GLU A 266 -15.14 -0.02 7.63
CA GLU A 266 -15.42 1.33 8.07
C GLU A 266 -14.14 2.10 8.40
N ARG A 267 -13.16 1.48 9.06
CA ARG A 267 -11.83 2.09 9.29
C ARG A 267 -11.14 2.46 7.99
N ARG A 268 -11.11 1.55 7.00
CA ARG A 268 -10.52 1.83 5.68
C ARG A 268 -11.23 2.97 4.95
N ARG A 269 -12.57 3.05 5.05
CA ARG A 269 -13.34 4.18 4.50
C ARG A 269 -12.99 5.49 5.18
N GLN A 270 -12.85 5.51 6.49
CA GLN A 270 -12.48 6.71 7.23
C GLN A 270 -11.04 7.15 6.93
N GLU A 271 -10.09 6.21 6.84
CA GLU A 271 -8.70 6.51 6.48
C GLU A 271 -8.57 7.04 5.05
N THR A 272 -9.25 6.41 4.09
CA THR A 272 -9.28 6.90 2.70
C THR A 272 -9.93 8.27 2.59
N ALA A 273 -11.04 8.51 3.29
CA ALA A 273 -11.68 9.82 3.34
C ALA A 273 -10.78 10.89 3.99
N LYS A 274 -10.06 10.54 5.08
CA LYS A 274 -9.08 11.45 5.70
C LYS A 274 -7.93 11.76 4.75
N MET A 275 -7.38 10.77 4.06
CA MET A 275 -6.30 10.97 3.09
C MET A 275 -6.75 11.85 1.92
N GLN A 276 -7.97 11.65 1.40
CA GLN A 276 -8.53 12.49 0.34
C GLN A 276 -8.74 13.94 0.81
N ARG A 277 -9.25 14.16 2.02
CA ARG A 277 -9.36 15.51 2.61
C ARG A 277 -8.01 16.19 2.73
N MET A 278 -6.99 15.49 3.23
CA MET A 278 -5.64 16.04 3.33
C MET A 278 -5.04 16.41 1.96
N ARG A 279 -5.29 15.61 0.92
CA ARG A 279 -4.86 15.94 -0.45
C ARG A 279 -5.57 17.19 -0.97
N HIS A 280 -6.88 17.25 -0.79
CA HIS A 280 -7.69 18.40 -1.21
C HIS A 280 -7.26 19.68 -0.50
N GLU A 281 -7.05 19.64 0.82
CA GLU A 281 -6.59 20.80 1.59
C GLU A 281 -5.20 21.28 1.12
N LEU A 282 -4.29 20.36 0.77
CA LEU A 282 -2.97 20.72 0.27
C LEU A 282 -3.04 21.33 -1.14
N GLU A 283 -3.88 20.79 -2.01
CA GLU A 283 -4.15 21.35 -3.35
C GLU A 283 -4.79 22.73 -3.25
N GLU A 284 -5.75 22.93 -2.35
CA GLU A 284 -6.37 24.24 -2.10
C GLU A 284 -5.37 25.25 -1.55
N GLN A 285 -4.48 24.84 -0.65
CA GLN A 285 -3.41 25.71 -0.14
C GLN A 285 -2.43 26.12 -1.25
N GLN A 286 -2.02 25.18 -2.12
CA GLN A 286 -1.17 25.50 -3.27
C GLN A 286 -1.87 26.45 -4.24
N LEU A 287 -3.13 26.19 -4.56
CA LEU A 287 -3.92 27.06 -5.43
C LEU A 287 -4.11 28.45 -4.82
N ALA A 288 -4.34 28.54 -3.51
CA ALA A 288 -4.43 29.81 -2.78
C ALA A 288 -3.11 30.59 -2.85
N GLN A 289 -1.95 29.94 -2.64
CA GLN A 289 -0.63 30.58 -2.75
C GLN A 289 -0.36 31.07 -4.17
N VAL A 290 -0.72 30.30 -5.20
CA VAL A 290 -0.57 30.71 -6.60
C VAL A 290 -1.45 31.93 -6.91
N ARG A 291 -2.72 31.91 -6.47
CA ARG A 291 -3.64 33.05 -6.64
C ARG A 291 -3.16 34.30 -5.91
N GLU A 292 -2.67 34.15 -4.68
CA GLU A 292 -2.09 35.25 -3.91
C GLU A 292 -0.86 35.83 -4.62
N ARG A 293 0.03 34.97 -5.12
CA ARG A 293 1.21 35.40 -5.89
C ARG A 293 0.82 36.11 -7.18
N GLN A 294 -0.20 35.64 -7.89
CA GLN A 294 -0.72 36.30 -9.08
C GLN A 294 -1.34 37.66 -8.76
N ALA A 295 -2.21 37.74 -7.74
CA ALA A 295 -2.81 38.99 -7.30
C ALA A 295 -1.75 40.00 -6.82
N TRP A 296 -0.70 39.53 -6.16
CA TRP A 296 0.44 40.36 -5.79
C TRP A 296 1.16 40.93 -7.02
N ARG A 297 1.46 40.08 -8.01
CA ARG A 297 2.07 40.52 -9.28
C ARG A 297 1.22 41.55 -10.00
N GLU A 298 -0.09 41.32 -10.09
CA GLU A 298 -1.01 42.26 -10.73
C GLU A 298 -1.07 43.62 -10.01
N ARG A 299 -0.96 43.64 -8.68
CA ARG A 299 -0.88 44.89 -7.90
C ARG A 299 0.41 45.63 -8.19
N VAL A 300 1.54 44.94 -8.14
CA VAL A 300 2.86 45.51 -8.44
C VAL A 300 2.90 46.05 -9.88
N ASP A 301 2.37 45.30 -10.84
CA ASP A 301 2.30 45.74 -12.24
C ASP A 301 1.40 46.96 -12.41
N ARG A 302 0.29 47.06 -11.67
CA ARG A 302 -0.58 48.23 -11.67
C ARG A 302 0.12 49.45 -11.11
N GLU A 303 0.76 49.32 -9.94
CA GLU A 303 1.55 50.39 -9.31
C GLU A 303 2.67 50.85 -10.25
N ARG A 304 3.36 49.92 -10.92
CA ARG A 304 4.39 50.24 -11.93
C ARG A 304 3.80 50.99 -13.12
N ARG A 305 2.63 50.61 -13.63
CA ARG A 305 1.96 51.35 -14.72
C ARG A 305 1.59 52.77 -14.31
N GLU A 306 1.07 52.96 -13.10
CA GLU A 306 0.75 54.28 -12.55
C GLU A 306 2.01 55.14 -12.38
N LEU A 307 3.10 54.53 -11.90
CA LEU A 307 4.40 55.18 -11.76
C LEU A 307 4.98 55.59 -13.12
N VAL A 308 4.87 54.74 -14.14
CA VAL A 308 5.25 55.08 -15.52
C VAL A 308 4.47 56.29 -16.02
N ALA A 309 3.15 56.32 -15.85
CA ALA A 309 2.33 57.45 -16.26
C ALA A 309 2.78 58.76 -15.58
N ARG A 310 3.12 58.69 -14.28
CA ARG A 310 3.67 59.82 -13.53
C ARG A 310 5.03 60.26 -14.05
N LEU A 311 5.97 59.35 -14.25
CA LEU A 311 7.32 59.66 -14.74
C LEU A 311 7.32 60.17 -16.18
N GLN A 312 6.43 59.64 -17.03
CA GLN A 312 6.26 60.12 -18.41
C GLN A 312 5.77 61.58 -18.48
N SER A 313 5.12 62.10 -17.43
CA SER A 313 4.77 63.51 -17.34
C SER A 313 5.96 64.42 -16.98
N GLN A 314 7.01 63.86 -16.38
CA GLN A 314 8.21 64.57 -15.90
C GLN A 314 9.37 64.55 -16.91
N LYS A 315 9.10 64.21 -18.18
CA LYS A 315 10.10 64.16 -19.25
C LYS A 315 10.85 65.48 -19.36
N THR A 316 12.17 65.43 -19.16
CA THR A 316 13.05 66.59 -19.38
C THR A 316 13.67 66.49 -20.77
N LYS A 317 13.77 67.62 -21.47
CA LYS A 317 14.47 67.68 -22.77
C LYS A 317 15.88 68.19 -22.51
N ASN A 318 16.87 67.41 -22.93
CA ASN A 318 18.26 67.84 -22.91
C ASN A 318 18.50 68.97 -23.93
N PRO A 319 19.60 69.75 -23.81
CA PRO A 319 19.91 70.86 -24.73
C PRO A 319 20.03 70.41 -26.20
N ARG A 320 20.31 69.12 -26.44
CA ARG A 320 20.34 68.50 -27.77
C ARG A 320 18.95 68.11 -28.31
N GLY A 321 17.87 68.47 -27.62
CA GLY A 321 16.48 68.14 -27.98
C GLY A 321 16.07 66.69 -27.69
N LEU A 322 16.97 65.87 -27.14
CA LEU A 322 16.70 64.47 -26.79
C LEU A 322 15.92 64.39 -25.47
N THR A 323 14.87 63.57 -25.45
CA THR A 323 14.05 63.34 -24.26
C THR A 323 14.76 62.39 -23.30
N VAL A 324 14.98 62.85 -22.07
CA VAL A 324 15.55 62.07 -20.97
C VAL A 324 14.43 61.73 -20.01
N LEU A 325 14.24 60.43 -19.77
CA LEU A 325 13.15 59.92 -18.94
C LEU A 325 13.55 59.88 -17.47
N LEU A 326 14.77 59.40 -17.19
CA LEU A 326 15.28 59.22 -15.83
C LEU A 326 16.80 59.31 -15.85
N THR A 327 17.38 59.86 -14.78
CA THR A 327 18.83 59.91 -14.56
C THR A 327 19.13 59.56 -13.11
N GLY A 328 20.25 58.91 -12.85
CA GLY A 328 20.65 58.58 -11.48
C GLY A 328 21.97 57.84 -11.42
N TRP A 329 22.28 57.30 -10.25
CA TRP A 329 23.45 56.43 -10.05
C TRP A 329 23.01 54.98 -9.96
N VAL A 330 23.74 54.10 -10.64
CA VAL A 330 23.53 52.65 -10.60
C VAL A 330 24.88 51.96 -10.51
N THR A 331 24.94 50.89 -9.75
CA THR A 331 26.14 50.03 -9.72
C THR A 331 25.87 48.82 -10.58
N VAL A 332 26.73 48.58 -11.56
CA VAL A 332 26.56 47.57 -12.61
C VAL A 332 27.72 46.58 -12.56
N GLN A 333 27.40 45.30 -12.70
CA GLN A 333 28.33 44.21 -12.99
C GLN A 333 27.99 43.70 -14.40
N SER A 334 28.89 43.98 -15.35
CA SER A 334 28.75 43.56 -16.75
C SER A 334 29.47 42.23 -16.98
N GLU A 335 29.18 41.55 -18.09
CA GLU A 335 29.85 40.29 -18.48
C GLU A 335 31.37 40.46 -18.57
N ASP A 336 31.83 41.59 -19.13
CA ASP A 336 33.27 41.90 -19.27
C ASP A 336 33.94 42.24 -17.92
N CYS A 337 33.16 42.46 -16.86
CA CYS A 337 33.68 42.91 -15.59
C CYS A 337 33.01 42.24 -14.39
N LEU A 338 33.74 41.29 -13.80
CA LEU A 338 33.33 40.62 -12.57
C LEU A 338 33.18 41.54 -11.36
N SER A 339 33.68 42.77 -11.41
CA SER A 339 33.55 43.74 -10.31
C SER A 339 32.42 44.73 -10.56
N TYR A 340 31.67 45.01 -9.49
CA TYR A 340 30.64 46.03 -9.47
C TYR A 340 31.26 47.43 -9.66
N LYS A 341 30.80 48.13 -10.70
CA LYS A 341 31.23 49.50 -11.03
C LYS A 341 30.07 50.47 -10.91
N ARG A 342 30.27 51.54 -10.16
CA ARG A 342 29.30 52.63 -10.05
C ARG A 342 29.34 53.50 -11.30
N ARG A 343 28.18 53.70 -11.94
CA ARG A 343 27.99 54.46 -13.17
C ARG A 343 26.85 55.44 -13.00
N TYR A 344 26.98 56.62 -13.62
CA TYR A 344 25.87 57.54 -13.78
C TYR A 344 25.05 57.09 -14.99
N PHE A 345 23.76 56.85 -14.84
CA PHE A 345 22.92 56.40 -15.95
C PHE A 345 22.00 57.51 -16.45
N GLN A 346 21.70 57.45 -17.74
CA GLN A 346 20.68 58.24 -18.39
C GLN A 346 19.78 57.32 -19.20
N LEU A 347 18.52 57.21 -18.81
CA LEU A 347 17.52 56.45 -19.55
C LEU A 347 16.84 57.35 -20.59
N ARG A 348 17.02 57.00 -21.86
CA ARG A 348 16.35 57.62 -23.01
C ARG A 348 15.17 56.75 -23.47
N GLU A 349 14.52 57.17 -24.56
CA GLU A 349 13.39 56.43 -25.13
C GLU A 349 13.81 55.16 -25.87
N ASP A 350 15.05 55.12 -26.36
CA ASP A 350 15.61 54.06 -27.19
C ASP A 350 16.74 53.26 -26.51
N ALA A 351 17.51 53.90 -25.63
CA ALA A 351 18.67 53.30 -24.98
C ALA A 351 18.84 53.71 -23.50
N LEU A 352 19.46 52.83 -22.72
CA LEU A 352 20.02 53.11 -21.40
C LEU A 352 21.52 53.39 -21.57
N LEU A 353 21.93 54.62 -21.25
CA LEU A 353 23.32 55.07 -21.37
C LEU A 353 23.99 55.09 -20.01
N LEU A 354 25.20 54.56 -19.93
CA LEU A 354 26.01 54.53 -18.72
C LEU A 354 27.27 55.39 -18.91
N PHE A 355 27.45 56.34 -18.01
CA PHE A 355 28.56 57.28 -17.98
C PHE A 355 29.45 57.00 -16.77
N LYS A 356 30.70 57.47 -16.85
CA LYS A 356 31.62 57.42 -15.72
C LYS A 356 31.13 58.31 -14.57
N ASP A 357 30.78 59.54 -14.91
CA ASP A 357 30.42 60.63 -13.99
C ASP A 357 29.14 61.33 -14.47
N ALA A 358 28.56 62.19 -13.62
CA ALA A 358 27.31 62.92 -13.91
C ALA A 358 27.48 64.11 -14.87
N GLU A 359 28.69 64.35 -15.38
CA GLU A 359 28.99 65.47 -16.28
C GLU A 359 28.37 65.24 -17.67
N VAL A 360 27.55 66.20 -18.10
CA VAL A 360 26.66 66.11 -19.28
C VAL A 360 27.42 65.91 -20.61
N ASP A 361 28.68 66.33 -20.68
CA ASP A 361 29.50 66.26 -21.90
C ASP A 361 30.37 65.00 -22.00
N SER A 362 30.32 64.11 -20.99
CA SER A 362 31.06 62.85 -21.04
C SER A 362 30.51 61.91 -22.12
N GLN A 363 31.41 61.23 -22.84
CA GLN A 363 31.04 60.17 -23.76
C GLN A 363 30.45 58.98 -22.97
N PRO A 364 29.31 58.38 -23.39
CA PRO A 364 28.79 57.19 -22.74
C PRO A 364 29.80 56.04 -22.86
N LEU A 365 30.11 55.39 -21.75
CA LEU A 365 30.99 54.22 -21.72
C LEU A 365 30.29 53.01 -22.31
N GLU A 366 29.03 52.80 -21.94
CA GLU A 366 28.23 51.67 -22.38
C GLU A 366 26.85 52.20 -22.80
N THR A 367 26.33 51.64 -23.88
CA THR A 367 25.02 51.97 -24.44
C THR A 367 24.23 50.68 -24.61
N ILE A 368 23.23 50.49 -23.77
CA ILE A 368 22.35 49.32 -23.82
C ILE A 368 21.11 49.73 -24.58
N GLN A 369 20.94 49.20 -25.79
CA GLN A 369 19.73 49.44 -26.57
C GLN A 369 18.54 48.78 -25.88
N LEU A 370 17.44 49.51 -25.69
CA LEU A 370 16.24 48.91 -25.07
C LEU A 370 15.65 47.80 -25.93
N SER A 371 15.97 47.78 -27.24
CA SER A 371 15.64 46.70 -28.17
C SER A 371 16.38 45.40 -27.92
N SER A 372 17.57 45.46 -27.31
CA SER A 372 18.36 44.26 -27.03
C SER A 372 18.00 43.64 -25.69
N ILE A 373 17.34 44.35 -24.78
CA ILE A 373 16.91 43.77 -23.49
C ILE A 373 15.78 42.76 -23.75
N LYS A 374 16.01 41.49 -23.40
CA LYS A 374 15.02 40.42 -23.52
C LYS A 374 14.07 40.41 -22.33
N ARG A 375 14.61 40.43 -21.12
CA ARG A 375 13.86 40.31 -19.87
C ARG A 375 14.57 41.06 -18.75
N ILE A 376 13.76 41.51 -17.80
CA ILE A 376 14.20 42.08 -16.53
C ILE A 376 13.82 41.06 -15.46
N ARG A 377 14.75 40.78 -14.56
CA ARG A 377 14.59 39.75 -13.53
C ARG A 377 14.93 40.33 -12.18
N GLU A 378 14.17 39.92 -11.17
CA GLU A 378 14.50 40.21 -9.78
C GLU A 378 14.99 38.92 -9.10
N TRP A 379 15.49 39.03 -7.86
CA TRP A 379 15.98 37.88 -7.11
C TRP A 379 14.94 36.74 -6.99
N GLN A 380 13.65 37.09 -7.00
CA GLN A 380 12.52 36.15 -6.93
C GLN A 380 12.32 35.33 -8.22
N ASP A 381 12.95 35.73 -9.33
CA ASP A 381 12.81 35.11 -10.64
C ASP A 381 13.97 34.16 -10.99
N GLY A 382 14.65 33.62 -9.97
CA GLY A 382 15.74 32.64 -10.14
C GLY A 382 17.15 33.22 -10.00
N PHE A 383 17.27 34.47 -9.55
CA PHE A 383 18.55 35.16 -9.33
C PHE A 383 18.87 35.24 -7.84
N GLU A 384 19.05 34.09 -7.19
CA GLU A 384 19.20 34.01 -5.73
C GLU A 384 20.42 34.78 -5.20
N GLU A 385 21.49 34.91 -6.00
CA GLU A 385 22.69 35.68 -5.64
C GLU A 385 22.38 37.17 -5.35
N LEU A 386 21.37 37.72 -6.03
CA LEU A 386 20.94 39.10 -5.87
C LEU A 386 20.16 39.34 -4.58
N GLN A 387 19.71 38.29 -3.89
CA GLN A 387 18.98 38.43 -2.62
C GLN A 387 19.79 39.16 -1.55
N SER A 388 21.12 39.01 -1.58
CA SER A 388 22.03 39.65 -0.63
C SER A 388 22.23 41.15 -0.87
N ILE A 389 21.90 41.63 -2.06
CA ILE A 389 22.12 43.02 -2.49
C ILE A 389 20.75 43.73 -2.53
N PRO A 390 20.52 44.75 -1.68
CA PRO A 390 19.26 45.49 -1.70
C PRO A 390 19.10 46.26 -3.01
N ASN A 391 17.84 46.45 -3.44
CA ASN A 391 17.51 47.18 -4.67
C ASN A 391 18.22 46.64 -5.94
N SER A 392 18.54 45.36 -5.95
CA SER A 392 19.16 44.69 -7.09
C SER A 392 18.11 44.18 -8.09
N PHE A 393 18.54 44.05 -9.34
CA PHE A 393 17.84 43.42 -10.45
C PHE A 393 18.84 43.00 -11.53
N ALA A 394 18.46 42.06 -12.38
CA ALA A 394 19.24 41.57 -13.51
C ALA A 394 18.59 41.95 -14.85
N LEU A 395 19.40 42.28 -15.84
CA LEU A 395 18.99 42.51 -17.22
C LEU A 395 19.52 41.39 -18.12
N GLU A 396 18.62 40.62 -18.72
CA GLU A 396 18.96 39.63 -19.75
C GLU A 396 19.04 40.35 -21.10
N ILE A 397 20.26 40.54 -21.62
CA ILE A 397 20.50 41.23 -22.91
C ILE A 397 20.62 40.18 -24.04
N LYS A 398 20.10 40.50 -25.21
CA LYS A 398 20.23 39.68 -26.42
C LYS A 398 21.70 39.63 -26.84
N ASP A 399 22.11 38.45 -27.30
CA ASP A 399 23.47 38.15 -27.76
C ASP A 399 24.55 38.14 -26.66
N MET A 400 24.15 38.29 -25.39
CA MET A 400 25.02 38.09 -24.21
C MET A 400 24.67 36.80 -23.48
N HIS A 401 25.68 36.12 -22.95
CA HIS A 401 25.49 34.86 -22.23
C HIS A 401 25.07 35.10 -20.78
N ASP A 402 25.74 36.06 -20.12
CA ASP A 402 25.51 36.36 -18.72
C ASP A 402 24.63 37.61 -18.56
N PRO A 403 23.63 37.56 -17.68
CA PRO A 403 22.78 38.71 -17.40
C PRO A 403 23.56 39.77 -16.63
N TRP A 404 23.23 41.03 -16.88
CA TRP A 404 23.86 42.15 -16.18
C TRP A 404 23.19 42.37 -14.84
N SER A 405 23.96 42.27 -13.77
CA SER A 405 23.49 42.53 -12.41
C SER A 405 23.65 44.01 -12.08
N MET A 406 22.55 44.65 -11.68
CA MET A 406 22.50 46.07 -11.34
C MET A 406 21.88 46.27 -9.97
N PHE A 407 22.30 47.32 -9.25
CA PHE A 407 21.58 47.79 -8.07
C PHE A 407 21.64 49.31 -7.94
N THR A 408 20.61 49.88 -7.32
CA THR A 408 20.49 51.33 -7.05
C THR A 408 20.62 51.61 -5.56
N ASP A 409 21.00 52.84 -5.21
CA ASP A 409 21.13 53.22 -3.80
C ASP A 409 19.76 53.35 -3.10
N SER A 410 18.73 53.77 -3.85
CA SER A 410 17.36 53.95 -3.38
C SER A 410 16.41 52.91 -3.99
N SER A 411 15.41 52.48 -3.21
CA SER A 411 14.32 51.64 -3.70
C SER A 411 13.43 52.40 -4.69
N GLU A 412 13.26 53.70 -4.50
CA GLU A 412 12.50 54.55 -5.41
C GLU A 412 13.15 54.60 -6.80
N ASP A 413 14.48 54.74 -6.86
CA ASP A 413 15.23 54.74 -8.11
C ASP A 413 15.12 53.41 -8.84
N LYS A 414 15.17 52.28 -8.09
CA LYS A 414 14.94 50.94 -8.65
C LYS A 414 13.56 50.87 -9.28
N GLU A 415 12.50 51.17 -8.53
CA GLU A 415 11.13 51.01 -9.04
C GLU A 415 10.86 51.97 -10.22
N ASN A 416 11.36 53.20 -10.16
CA ASN A 416 11.26 54.16 -11.27
C ASN A 416 11.95 53.62 -12.54
N LEU A 417 13.16 53.09 -12.39
CA LEU A 417 13.93 52.53 -13.49
C LEU A 417 13.26 51.26 -14.05
N LEU A 418 12.85 50.32 -13.20
CA LEU A 418 12.18 49.09 -13.60
C LEU A 418 10.83 49.34 -14.29
N ALA A 419 10.05 50.28 -13.76
CA ALA A 419 8.75 50.64 -14.34
C ALA A 419 8.93 51.22 -15.75
N LEU A 420 9.89 52.12 -15.95
CA LEU A 420 10.20 52.67 -17.27
C LEU A 420 10.74 51.61 -18.23
N LEU A 421 11.68 50.77 -17.80
CA LEU A 421 12.23 49.70 -18.65
C LEU A 421 11.16 48.69 -19.07
N SER A 422 10.34 48.20 -18.13
CA SER A 422 9.27 47.23 -18.41
C SER A 422 8.19 47.77 -19.37
N SER A 423 7.83 49.04 -19.24
CA SER A 423 6.87 49.68 -20.17
C SER A 423 7.36 49.69 -21.63
N ARG A 424 8.67 49.82 -21.84
CA ARG A 424 9.30 49.85 -23.17
C ARG A 424 9.54 48.47 -23.76
N LEU A 425 9.63 47.45 -22.91
CA LEU A 425 9.70 46.05 -23.34
C LEU A 425 8.34 45.53 -23.83
N THR A 426 7.24 45.98 -23.23
CA THR A 426 5.88 45.50 -23.55
C THR A 426 5.32 46.12 -24.84
N THR A 427 5.86 47.26 -25.27
CA THR A 427 5.37 48.00 -26.45
C THR A 427 5.95 47.49 -27.78
N ARG A 428 6.69 46.38 -27.75
CA ARG A 428 7.28 45.70 -28.90
C ARG A 428 6.74 44.28 -28.97
#